data_AF-A0A9P3PKB2-F1
#
_entry.id   AF-A0A9P3PKB2-F1
#
_cell.length_a   1.000
_cell.length_b   1.000
_cell.length_c   1.000
_cell.angle_alpha   90.00
_cell.angle_beta   90.00
_cell.angle_gamma   90.00
#
_symmetry.space_group_name_H-M   'P 1'
#
loop_
_entity.id
_entity.type
_entity.pdbx_description
1 polymer ?
#
loop_
_entity_poly.entity_id
_entity_poly.type
_entity_poly.pdbx_seq_one_letter_code
_entity_poly.pdbx_strand_id
1 'polypeptide(L)'
;MSSPQTITNTLLQWCTDNDVWIDPRLRIRCDTTTGIAVYAENASIPPNTSLVHIHRSSVLSVRNSSLSDVIEPVISGPAAQLSLSLALYAELLKGENSRWFGYLQSLPLAPVPLPLLWSSEFSNHDDLEDGNEGLHWLKGTEVERHYVQRPDQNLESIDAYYSTVAEPLLIRHFEANDTTWTTKPSINGFRHAYTLVSSRAFLVDAYHGLSMVPIADAFNHSQENHVHLETEFHVCPECGSLLECQHDADASENEKAMPRRLQGKVAHPREESDFDSYYEMVSNAPISPHEEVFNTYGETLTNTQLLAQYGFVLDVNENDCLHWDFQEVYTCCAAFAGVSISSRLEVESVRSAAIQSVARQRALERIADSSLVYLHADMSDSSLCVDADGRISHQLWILLALPFCLQGDRVGLVDSPGDITAHLEALLESQLALENTGEMNSDEDNDYQLSPSDGPILEGLARSLINLCAARKSRLGKDPSDSRNLNDILDALPSGMRRTRDALTIVIGEQSMLDSCISSWEDIVQQLSE
;
A
#
# COMPACT_ATOMS: atom_id res chain seq x y z
N MET A 1 6.49 -23.04 26.12
CA MET A 1 5.47 -22.29 25.37
C MET A 1 4.17 -22.37 26.14
N SER A 2 3.54 -21.23 26.40
CA SER A 2 2.23 -21.15 27.05
C SER A 2 1.17 -21.78 26.14
N SER A 3 0.14 -22.40 26.73
CA SER A 3 -0.97 -22.92 25.92
C SER A 3 -1.72 -21.78 25.22
N PRO A 4 -2.36 -21.98 24.05
CA PRO A 4 -3.14 -20.94 23.39
C PRO A 4 -4.18 -20.29 24.31
N GLN A 5 -4.82 -21.09 25.16
CA GLN A 5 -5.77 -20.60 26.14
C GLN A 5 -5.12 -19.74 27.24
N THR A 6 -3.88 -20.06 27.63
CA THR A 6 -3.11 -19.21 28.55
C THR A 6 -2.79 -17.87 27.90
N ILE A 7 -2.38 -17.84 26.63
CA ILE A 7 -2.09 -16.60 25.90
C ILE A 7 -3.32 -15.70 25.85
N THR A 8 -4.46 -16.24 25.44
CA THR A 8 -5.72 -15.47 25.38
C THR A 8 -6.14 -14.95 26.76
N ASN A 9 -6.04 -15.78 27.82
CA ASN A 9 -6.40 -15.34 29.17
C ASN A 9 -5.48 -14.22 29.68
N THR A 10 -4.17 -14.32 29.43
CA THR A 10 -3.20 -13.28 29.79
C THR A 10 -3.49 -11.98 29.06
N LEU A 11 -3.80 -12.04 27.76
CA LEU A 11 -4.18 -10.88 26.96
C LEU A 11 -5.45 -10.21 27.50
N LEU A 12 -6.52 -10.98 27.73
CA LEU A 12 -7.79 -10.44 28.21
C LEU A 12 -7.70 -9.82 29.61
N GLN A 13 -6.90 -10.43 30.49
CA GLN A 13 -6.61 -9.84 31.80
C GLN A 13 -5.86 -8.52 31.64
N TRP A 14 -4.85 -8.50 30.78
CA TRP A 14 -4.09 -7.29 30.49
C TRP A 14 -4.98 -6.16 29.91
N CYS A 15 -5.91 -6.48 29.02
CA CYS A 15 -6.89 -5.53 28.49
C CYS A 15 -7.73 -4.91 29.61
N THR A 16 -8.21 -5.74 30.54
CA THR A 16 -9.00 -5.28 31.70
C THR A 16 -8.18 -4.33 32.59
N ASP A 17 -6.90 -4.63 32.79
CA ASP A 17 -6.01 -3.84 33.64
C ASP A 17 -5.52 -2.54 32.97
N ASN A 18 -5.74 -2.37 31.66
CA ASN A 18 -5.25 -1.24 30.86
C ASN A 18 -6.37 -0.54 30.07
N ASP A 19 -7.59 -0.52 30.60
CA ASP A 19 -8.72 0.23 30.01
C ASP A 19 -8.96 -0.08 28.52
N VAL A 20 -8.83 -1.35 28.15
CA VAL A 20 -9.23 -1.86 26.83
C VAL A 20 -10.52 -2.66 26.98
N TRP A 21 -11.62 -2.09 26.49
CA TRP A 21 -12.91 -2.74 26.49
C TRP A 21 -13.14 -3.49 25.17
N ILE A 22 -13.69 -4.70 25.25
CA ILE A 22 -14.01 -5.56 24.10
C ILE A 22 -15.48 -5.95 24.21
N ASP A 23 -16.23 -5.81 23.11
CA ASP A 23 -17.63 -6.19 23.04
C ASP A 23 -17.82 -7.68 23.38
N PRO A 24 -18.75 -8.03 24.28
CA PRO A 24 -18.95 -9.41 24.74
C PRO A 24 -19.44 -10.37 23.66
N ARG A 25 -19.86 -9.87 22.49
CA ARG A 25 -20.19 -10.70 21.31
C ARG A 25 -18.96 -11.13 20.55
N LEU A 26 -17.80 -10.51 20.78
CA LEU A 26 -16.53 -10.91 20.19
C LEU A 26 -15.80 -11.92 21.06
N ARG A 27 -15.04 -12.79 20.40
CA ARG A 27 -14.14 -13.73 21.05
C ARG A 27 -12.81 -13.79 20.33
N ILE A 28 -11.75 -13.55 21.09
CA ILE A 28 -10.39 -13.75 20.64
C ILE A 28 -10.06 -15.24 20.72
N ARG A 29 -9.56 -15.79 19.62
CA ARG A 29 -9.04 -17.15 19.55
C ARG A 29 -7.55 -17.07 19.23
N CYS A 30 -6.76 -17.91 19.88
CA CYS A 30 -5.34 -18.06 19.57
C CYS A 30 -5.14 -19.39 18.84
N ASP A 31 -4.54 -19.30 17.67
CA ASP A 31 -3.97 -20.42 16.94
C ASP A 31 -2.45 -20.34 17.03
N THR A 32 -1.80 -21.49 17.25
CA THR A 32 -0.34 -21.54 17.43
C THR A 32 0.44 -21.19 16.17
N THR A 33 -0.20 -21.19 15.01
CA THR A 33 0.40 -20.99 13.69
C THR A 33 0.05 -19.63 13.11
N THR A 34 -1.20 -19.17 13.22
CA THR A 34 -1.64 -17.88 12.65
C THR A 34 -1.68 -16.73 13.66
N GLY A 35 -1.47 -17.00 14.95
CA GLY A 35 -1.51 -15.99 16.00
C GLY A 35 -2.92 -15.84 16.58
N ILE A 36 -3.32 -14.61 16.88
CA ILE A 36 -4.67 -14.32 17.38
C ILE A 36 -5.60 -13.88 16.23
N ALA A 37 -6.88 -14.28 16.32
CA ALA A 37 -7.94 -13.89 15.42
C ALA A 37 -9.22 -13.60 16.21
N VAL A 38 -10.09 -12.75 15.66
CA VAL A 38 -11.33 -12.29 16.33
C VAL A 38 -12.54 -12.90 15.64
N TYR A 39 -13.46 -13.49 16.41
CA TYR A 39 -14.69 -14.09 15.91
C TYR A 39 -15.91 -13.48 16.56
N ALA A 40 -16.99 -13.33 15.80
CA ALA A 40 -18.31 -13.11 16.36
C ALA A 40 -18.84 -14.41 16.99
N GLU A 41 -19.50 -14.33 18.14
CA GLU A 41 -20.14 -15.49 18.77
C GLU A 41 -21.61 -15.62 18.38
N ASN A 42 -22.53 -15.37 19.32
CA ASN A 42 -23.88 -15.92 19.29
C ASN A 42 -24.93 -14.92 18.77
N ALA A 43 -24.53 -13.68 18.48
CA ALA A 43 -25.42 -12.61 18.10
C ALA A 43 -24.85 -11.82 16.93
N SER A 44 -25.72 -11.40 16.03
CA SER A 44 -25.33 -10.51 14.94
C SER A 44 -24.96 -9.13 15.48
N ILE A 45 -23.99 -8.50 14.82
CA ILE A 45 -23.53 -7.15 15.13
C ILE A 45 -23.98 -6.26 13.95
N PRO A 46 -24.79 -5.21 14.20
CA PRO A 46 -25.17 -4.28 13.14
C PRO A 46 -24.00 -3.35 12.78
N PRO A 47 -23.99 -2.76 11.57
CA PRO A 47 -23.01 -1.74 11.20
C PRO A 47 -23.10 -0.51 12.12
N ASN A 48 -22.02 0.27 12.16
CA ASN A 48 -21.80 1.43 13.04
C ASN A 48 -21.88 1.10 14.54
N THR A 49 -21.43 -0.10 14.91
CA THR A 49 -21.28 -0.52 16.30
C THR A 49 -19.82 -0.41 16.71
N SER A 50 -19.53 0.30 17.80
CA SER A 50 -18.20 0.26 18.42
C SER A 50 -18.01 -1.05 19.18
N LEU A 51 -16.93 -1.76 18.85
CA LEU A 51 -16.67 -3.13 19.28
C LEU A 51 -15.47 -3.26 20.19
N VAL A 52 -14.51 -2.35 20.10
CA VAL A 52 -13.35 -2.31 20.98
C VAL A 52 -13.03 -0.85 21.27
N HIS A 53 -12.90 -0.49 22.54
CA HIS A 53 -12.38 0.82 22.94
C HIS A 53 -10.98 0.64 23.52
N ILE A 54 -10.01 1.34 22.97
CA ILE A 54 -8.59 1.19 23.30
C ILE A 54 -8.10 2.53 23.81
N HIS A 55 -7.87 2.63 25.13
CA HIS A 55 -7.42 3.89 25.69
C HIS A 55 -6.08 4.32 25.09
N ARG A 56 -5.92 5.60 24.78
CA ARG A 56 -4.74 6.16 24.11
C ARG A 56 -3.44 5.89 24.87
N SER A 57 -3.49 5.82 26.19
CA SER A 57 -2.30 5.46 26.98
C SER A 57 -1.89 4.00 26.80
N SER A 58 -2.79 3.11 26.35
CA SER A 58 -2.58 1.67 26.28
C SER A 58 -1.94 1.20 24.98
N VAL A 59 -1.90 2.04 23.94
CA VAL A 59 -1.12 1.76 22.73
C VAL A 59 0.38 1.79 23.04
N LEU A 60 1.12 0.91 22.40
CA LEU A 60 2.58 0.94 22.44
C LEU A 60 3.08 1.81 21.30
N SER A 61 3.42 3.05 21.64
CA SER A 61 4.04 4.05 20.78
C SER A 61 5.41 4.41 21.35
N VAL A 62 6.23 5.14 20.58
CA VAL A 62 7.51 5.68 21.10
C VAL A 62 7.26 6.52 22.36
N ARG A 63 6.23 7.38 22.33
CA ARG A 63 5.86 8.28 23.44
C ARG A 63 5.40 7.55 24.70
N ASN A 64 4.72 6.43 24.56
CA ASN A 64 4.24 5.66 25.72
C ASN A 64 5.32 4.70 26.25
N SER A 65 6.24 4.23 25.40
CA SER A 65 7.25 3.22 25.76
C SER A 65 8.20 3.67 26.86
N SER A 66 8.91 2.72 27.49
CA SER A 66 9.96 3.09 28.46
C SER A 66 11.16 3.83 27.86
N LEU A 67 11.22 3.97 26.54
CA LEU A 67 12.26 4.73 25.84
C LEU A 67 11.80 6.13 25.42
N SER A 68 10.63 6.59 25.88
CA SER A 68 10.04 7.90 25.54
C SER A 68 10.99 9.08 25.74
N ASP A 69 11.84 9.02 26.77
CA ASP A 69 12.73 10.12 27.14
C ASP A 69 14.05 10.13 26.34
N VAL A 70 14.32 9.06 25.57
CA VAL A 70 15.60 8.84 24.87
C VAL A 70 15.46 8.66 23.37
N ILE A 71 14.23 8.47 22.86
CA ILE A 71 13.92 8.40 21.44
C ILE A 71 13.00 9.55 21.08
N GLU A 72 13.38 10.31 20.05
CA GLU A 72 12.50 11.34 19.49
C GLU A 72 11.31 10.68 18.77
N PRO A 73 10.07 11.07 19.07
CA PRO A 73 8.89 10.55 18.37
C PRO A 73 8.89 10.99 16.90
N VAL A 74 8.87 10.00 16.01
CA VAL A 74 8.68 10.20 14.56
C VAL A 74 7.31 9.69 14.19
N ILE A 75 6.51 10.51 13.51
CA ILE A 75 5.09 10.22 13.29
C ILE A 75 4.86 9.09 12.28
N SER A 76 5.53 9.13 11.12
CA SER A 76 5.30 8.18 10.03
C SER A 76 6.56 7.93 9.19
N GLY A 77 6.48 6.94 8.29
CA GLY A 77 7.57 6.56 7.39
C GLY A 77 8.63 5.64 8.01
N PRO A 78 9.72 5.33 7.27
CA PRO A 78 10.70 4.31 7.67
C PRO A 78 11.43 4.64 8.98
N ALA A 79 11.67 5.91 9.29
CA ALA A 79 12.26 6.30 10.58
C ALA A 79 11.30 6.02 11.75
N ALA A 80 9.99 6.27 11.60
CA ALA A 80 8.99 5.90 12.61
C ALA A 80 8.94 4.39 12.81
N GLN A 81 9.03 3.62 11.74
CA GLN A 81 9.07 2.15 11.80
C GLN A 81 10.27 1.66 12.61
N LEU A 82 11.48 2.18 12.36
CA LEU A 82 12.69 1.82 13.10
C LEU A 82 12.60 2.21 14.58
N SER A 83 12.13 3.43 14.87
CA SER A 83 11.97 3.92 16.25
C SER A 83 10.93 3.13 17.04
N LEU A 84 9.79 2.81 16.43
CA LEU A 84 8.78 1.95 17.06
C LEU A 84 9.29 0.52 17.23
N SER A 85 10.07 -0.01 16.28
CA SER A 85 10.69 -1.34 16.41
C SER A 85 11.66 -1.38 17.59
N LEU A 86 12.40 -0.31 17.84
CA LEU A 86 13.26 -0.17 19.00
C LEU A 86 12.45 -0.11 20.31
N ALA A 87 11.38 0.69 20.34
CA ALA A 87 10.48 0.78 21.48
C ALA A 87 9.85 -0.59 21.82
N LEU A 88 9.32 -1.29 20.80
CA LEU A 88 8.79 -2.64 20.93
C LEU A 88 9.86 -3.63 21.42
N TYR A 89 11.05 -3.57 20.85
CA TYR A 89 12.12 -4.49 21.23
C TYR A 89 12.57 -4.28 22.68
N ALA A 90 12.62 -3.04 23.16
CA ALA A 90 12.91 -2.74 24.55
C ALA A 90 11.86 -3.34 25.51
N GLU A 91 10.57 -3.23 25.16
CA GLU A 91 9.49 -3.81 25.94
C GLU A 91 9.52 -5.35 25.92
N LEU A 92 9.87 -5.98 24.78
CA LEU A 92 10.10 -7.43 24.71
C LEU A 92 11.26 -7.87 25.62
N LEU A 93 12.37 -7.12 25.66
CA LEU A 93 13.54 -7.42 26.51
C LEU A 93 13.26 -7.29 28.01
N LYS A 94 12.27 -6.49 28.40
CA LYS A 94 11.84 -6.33 29.80
C LYS A 94 11.02 -7.53 30.31
N GLY A 95 10.46 -8.34 29.42
CA GLY A 95 9.62 -9.48 29.79
C GLY A 95 8.47 -9.05 30.72
N GLU A 96 8.29 -9.77 31.83
CA GLU A 96 7.21 -9.51 32.81
C GLU A 96 7.23 -8.09 33.42
N ASN A 97 8.37 -7.39 33.35
CA ASN A 97 8.47 -6.01 33.81
C ASN A 97 7.95 -4.99 32.78
N SER A 98 7.60 -5.42 31.56
CA SER A 98 6.95 -4.56 30.58
C SER A 98 5.51 -4.30 30.98
N ARG A 99 5.07 -3.03 30.88
CA ARG A 99 3.65 -2.69 31.01
C ARG A 99 2.80 -3.46 29.99
N TRP A 100 3.33 -3.75 28.80
CA TRP A 100 2.63 -4.44 27.72
C TRP A 100 2.82 -5.96 27.76
N PHE A 101 3.43 -6.54 28.79
CA PHE A 101 3.80 -7.96 28.80
C PHE A 101 2.66 -8.88 28.33
N GLY A 102 1.44 -8.66 28.84
CA GLY A 102 0.29 -9.48 28.49
C GLY A 102 -0.16 -9.33 27.03
N TYR A 103 -0.09 -8.13 26.47
CA TYR A 103 -0.29 -7.90 25.04
C TYR A 103 0.81 -8.55 24.20
N LEU A 104 2.08 -8.39 24.58
CA LEU A 104 3.22 -8.94 23.86
C LEU A 104 3.20 -10.47 23.77
N GLN A 105 2.61 -11.17 24.74
CA GLN A 105 2.43 -12.63 24.67
C GLN A 105 1.50 -13.09 23.54
N SER A 106 0.66 -12.19 23.03
CA SER A 106 -0.28 -12.49 21.95
C SER A 106 0.30 -12.33 20.55
N LEU A 107 1.47 -11.68 20.44
CA LEU A 107 2.15 -11.48 19.17
C LEU A 107 2.75 -12.79 18.65
N PRO A 108 2.81 -12.99 17.32
CA PRO A 108 3.44 -14.16 16.72
C PRO A 108 4.89 -14.31 17.17
N LEU A 109 5.26 -15.53 17.57
CA LEU A 109 6.65 -15.86 17.92
C LEU A 109 7.53 -16.05 16.67
N ALA A 110 6.91 -16.52 15.59
CA ALA A 110 7.57 -16.62 14.30
C ALA A 110 7.62 -15.23 13.65
N PRO A 111 8.74 -14.85 13.02
CA PRO A 111 8.80 -13.60 12.27
C PRO A 111 7.87 -13.62 11.07
N VAL A 112 7.33 -12.44 10.73
CA VAL A 112 6.54 -12.27 9.51
C VAL A 112 7.46 -12.45 8.30
N PRO A 113 7.06 -13.25 7.29
CA PRO A 113 7.94 -13.64 6.18
C PRO A 113 8.05 -12.51 5.14
N LEU A 114 8.68 -11.40 5.50
CA LEU A 114 8.92 -10.26 4.59
C LEU A 114 10.03 -10.60 3.59
N PRO A 115 9.88 -10.30 2.27
CA PRO A 115 10.89 -10.61 1.25
C PRO A 115 12.30 -10.13 1.56
N LEU A 116 12.44 -8.96 2.19
CA LEU A 116 13.74 -8.41 2.58
C LEU A 116 14.53 -9.30 3.56
N LEU A 117 13.87 -10.25 4.23
CA LEU A 117 14.47 -11.20 5.18
C LEU A 117 14.56 -12.63 4.61
N TRP A 118 14.05 -12.89 3.40
CA TRP A 118 13.99 -14.25 2.83
C TRP A 118 15.36 -14.89 2.60
N SER A 119 16.38 -14.08 2.31
CA SER A 119 17.77 -14.53 2.15
C SER A 119 18.56 -14.58 3.45
N SER A 120 17.93 -14.30 4.60
CA SER A 120 18.61 -14.27 5.89
C SER A 120 18.46 -15.59 6.65
N GLU A 121 19.55 -16.03 7.30
CA GLU A 121 19.59 -17.14 8.28
C GLU A 121 18.69 -16.91 9.51
N PHE A 122 18.07 -15.73 9.61
CA PHE A 122 16.97 -15.46 10.52
C PHE A 122 15.76 -16.39 10.29
N SER A 123 15.61 -16.87 9.06
CA SER A 123 14.68 -17.94 8.70
C SER A 123 15.39 -19.29 8.87
N ASN A 124 14.73 -20.36 9.33
CA ASN A 124 15.39 -21.67 9.50
C ASN A 124 15.99 -22.18 8.17
N HIS A 125 16.84 -23.21 8.20
CA HIS A 125 17.50 -23.71 6.98
C HIS A 125 16.53 -24.08 5.83
N ASP A 126 15.41 -24.73 6.13
CA ASP A 126 14.39 -25.06 5.12
C ASP A 126 13.68 -23.80 4.58
N ASP A 127 13.55 -22.77 5.41
CA ASP A 127 12.98 -21.47 5.04
C ASP A 127 13.94 -20.63 4.17
N LEU A 128 15.26 -20.89 4.25
CA LEU A 128 16.28 -20.18 3.48
C LEU A 128 16.31 -20.64 2.01
N GLU A 129 16.15 -21.94 1.75
CA GLU A 129 16.04 -22.44 0.37
C GLU A 129 14.78 -21.90 -0.32
N ASP A 130 13.62 -22.01 0.36
CA ASP A 130 12.35 -21.44 -0.11
C ASP A 130 12.44 -19.93 -0.31
N GLY A 131 13.03 -19.22 0.66
CA GLY A 131 13.22 -17.77 0.56
C GLY A 131 14.09 -17.35 -0.61
N ASN A 132 15.22 -18.04 -0.84
CA ASN A 132 16.08 -17.77 -1.98
C ASN A 132 15.39 -18.07 -3.30
N GLU A 133 14.65 -19.18 -3.40
CA GLU A 133 13.89 -19.50 -4.61
C GLU A 133 12.79 -18.46 -4.87
N GLY A 134 12.04 -18.06 -3.85
CA GLY A 134 11.06 -16.97 -3.94
C GLY A 134 11.67 -15.66 -4.43
N LEU A 135 12.85 -15.27 -3.91
CA LEU A 135 13.56 -14.07 -4.37
C LEU A 135 13.99 -14.16 -5.85
N HIS A 136 14.26 -15.36 -6.38
CA HIS A 136 14.53 -15.52 -7.81
C HIS A 136 13.28 -15.27 -8.66
N TRP A 137 12.11 -15.67 -8.17
CA TRP A 137 10.83 -15.40 -8.82
C TRP A 137 10.40 -13.95 -8.74
N LEU A 138 10.78 -13.20 -7.70
CA LEU A 138 10.45 -11.78 -7.60
C LEU A 138 11.22 -10.88 -8.57
N LYS A 139 12.19 -11.39 -9.34
CA LYS A 139 12.92 -10.59 -10.34
C LYS A 139 11.99 -10.05 -11.42
N GLY A 140 12.17 -8.78 -11.79
CA GLY A 140 11.36 -8.08 -12.78
C GLY A 140 9.93 -7.75 -12.35
N THR A 141 9.52 -8.13 -11.13
CA THR A 141 8.18 -7.85 -10.59
C THR A 141 8.10 -6.44 -10.00
N GLU A 142 6.88 -5.99 -9.73
CA GLU A 142 6.61 -4.76 -9.00
C GLU A 142 7.15 -4.81 -7.55
N VAL A 143 7.31 -6.01 -6.96
CA VAL A 143 7.98 -6.19 -5.66
C VAL A 143 9.45 -5.83 -5.72
N GLU A 144 10.19 -6.30 -6.73
CA GLU A 144 11.60 -5.91 -6.91
C GLU A 144 11.69 -4.39 -7.10
N ARG A 145 10.80 -3.81 -7.92
CA ARG A 145 10.72 -2.36 -8.12
C ARG A 145 10.45 -1.61 -6.81
N HIS A 146 9.54 -2.09 -5.97
CA HIS A 146 9.19 -1.49 -4.68
C HIS A 146 10.42 -1.34 -3.76
N TYR A 147 11.29 -2.34 -3.73
CA TYR A 147 12.53 -2.31 -2.94
C TYR A 147 13.63 -1.47 -3.61
N VAL A 148 13.81 -1.55 -4.94
CA VAL A 148 14.81 -0.74 -5.67
C VAL A 148 14.53 0.76 -5.53
N GLN A 149 13.26 1.16 -5.52
CA GLN A 149 12.86 2.56 -5.34
C GLN A 149 13.05 3.08 -3.90
N ARG A 150 13.30 2.19 -2.94
CA ARG A 150 13.47 2.52 -1.52
C ARG A 150 14.79 1.96 -1.01
N PRO A 151 15.94 2.42 -1.55
CA PRO A 151 17.25 1.87 -1.19
C PRO A 151 17.54 2.00 0.30
N ASP A 152 16.97 3.00 0.98
CA ASP A 152 17.14 3.21 2.41
C ASP A 152 16.32 2.24 3.28
N GLN A 153 15.37 1.50 2.69
CA GLN A 153 14.51 0.52 3.37
C GLN A 153 14.93 -0.91 3.00
N ASN A 154 16.18 -1.24 3.29
CA ASN A 154 16.75 -2.55 3.05
C ASN A 154 17.29 -3.18 4.36
N LEU A 155 17.68 -4.45 4.30
CA LEU A 155 18.17 -5.19 5.46
C LEU A 155 19.46 -4.57 6.05
N GLU A 156 20.34 -4.04 5.21
CA GLU A 156 21.60 -3.43 5.63
C GLU A 156 21.36 -2.14 6.43
N SER A 157 20.39 -1.32 6.02
CA SER A 157 19.96 -0.13 6.76
C SER A 157 19.34 -0.48 8.12
N ILE A 158 18.54 -1.55 8.18
CA ILE A 158 17.95 -2.05 9.43
C ILE A 158 19.06 -2.54 10.39
N ASP A 159 20.02 -3.30 9.88
CA ASP A 159 21.15 -3.81 10.66
C ASP A 159 22.09 -2.67 11.11
N ALA A 160 22.32 -1.69 10.24
CA ALA A 160 23.09 -0.49 10.55
C ALA A 160 22.41 0.31 11.67
N TYR A 161 21.10 0.51 11.60
CA TYR A 161 20.35 1.18 12.67
C TYR A 161 20.47 0.41 13.99
N TYR A 162 20.37 -0.92 13.96
CA TYR A 162 20.52 -1.72 15.17
C TYR A 162 21.90 -1.52 15.82
N SER A 163 22.96 -1.70 15.04
CA SER A 163 24.34 -1.66 15.53
C SER A 163 24.81 -0.26 15.96
N THR A 164 24.30 0.79 15.31
CA THR A 164 24.75 2.17 15.55
C THR A 164 23.85 2.96 16.50
N VAL A 165 22.56 2.62 16.60
CA VAL A 165 21.57 3.35 17.40
C VAL A 165 20.93 2.45 18.45
N ALA A 166 20.26 1.38 18.03
CA ALA A 166 19.40 0.60 18.92
C ALA A 166 20.17 -0.08 20.06
N GLU A 167 21.19 -0.86 19.73
CA GLU A 167 21.95 -1.64 20.72
C GLU A 167 22.69 -0.75 21.73
N PRO A 168 23.45 0.30 21.32
CA PRO A 168 24.06 1.21 22.28
C PRO A 168 23.05 1.92 23.19
N LEU A 169 21.90 2.32 22.66
CA LEU A 169 20.84 3.00 23.42
C LEU A 169 20.20 2.04 24.42
N LEU A 170 19.83 0.83 24.00
CA LEU A 170 19.30 -0.22 24.88
C LEU A 170 20.28 -0.52 26.00
N ILE A 171 21.56 -0.69 25.67
CA ILE A 171 22.58 -1.02 26.68
C ILE A 171 22.62 0.06 27.76
N ARG A 172 22.78 1.32 27.33
CA ARG A 172 22.87 2.47 28.22
C ARG A 172 21.59 2.65 29.06
N HIS A 173 20.42 2.48 28.46
CA HIS A 173 19.14 2.69 29.14
C HIS A 173 18.91 1.64 30.25
N PHE A 174 19.16 0.36 29.98
CA PHE A 174 18.98 -0.69 30.98
C PHE A 174 20.01 -0.61 32.10
N GLU A 175 21.28 -0.30 31.79
CA GLU A 175 22.32 -0.04 32.79
C GLU A 175 21.97 1.13 33.71
N ALA A 176 21.43 2.23 33.15
CA ALA A 176 21.06 3.41 33.93
C ALA A 176 19.86 3.18 34.87
N ASN A 177 18.98 2.24 34.54
CA ASN A 177 17.76 1.95 35.30
C ASN A 177 17.86 0.71 36.20
N ASP A 178 19.04 0.08 36.29
CA ASP A 178 19.28 -1.19 37.02
C ASP A 178 18.27 -2.30 36.64
N THR A 179 17.86 -2.30 35.36
CA THR A 179 16.88 -3.25 34.81
C THR A 179 17.61 -4.43 34.20
N THR A 180 17.22 -5.65 34.56
CA THR A 180 17.75 -6.86 33.94
C THR A 180 16.97 -7.21 32.67
N TRP A 181 17.65 -7.39 31.55
CA TRP A 181 17.07 -8.02 30.36
C TRP A 181 16.81 -9.51 30.62
N THR A 182 15.66 -10.01 30.16
CA THR A 182 15.35 -11.45 30.17
C THR A 182 16.25 -12.24 29.23
N THR A 183 16.67 -11.61 28.13
CA THR A 183 17.56 -12.16 27.10
C THR A 183 18.49 -11.06 26.61
N LYS A 184 19.75 -11.39 26.29
CA LYS A 184 20.70 -10.38 25.81
C LYS A 184 20.19 -9.75 24.49
N PRO A 185 20.30 -8.42 24.30
CA PRO A 185 20.02 -7.78 23.03
C PRO A 185 20.76 -8.47 21.87
N SER A 186 20.06 -8.66 20.76
CA SER A 186 20.59 -9.27 19.54
C SER A 186 19.91 -8.71 18.30
N ILE A 187 20.61 -8.76 17.17
CA ILE A 187 20.08 -8.31 15.89
C ILE A 187 18.81 -9.06 15.47
N ASN A 188 18.75 -10.38 15.73
CA ASN A 188 17.58 -11.19 15.39
C ASN A 188 16.36 -10.81 16.24
N GLY A 189 16.56 -10.45 17.51
CA GLY A 189 15.48 -9.92 18.34
C GLY A 189 14.93 -8.60 17.81
N PHE A 190 15.82 -7.70 17.34
CA PHE A 190 15.41 -6.44 16.74
C PHE A 190 14.70 -6.63 15.39
N ARG A 191 15.23 -7.49 14.50
CA ARG A 191 14.58 -7.84 13.24
C ARG A 191 13.19 -8.45 13.47
N HIS A 192 13.03 -9.29 14.48
CA HIS A 192 11.71 -9.80 14.85
C HIS A 192 10.74 -8.68 15.23
N ALA A 193 11.17 -7.76 16.11
CA ALA A 193 10.37 -6.58 16.45
C ALA A 193 10.02 -5.74 15.21
N TYR A 194 10.97 -5.56 14.29
CA TYR A 194 10.73 -4.87 13.01
C TYR A 194 9.66 -5.56 12.17
N THR A 195 9.69 -6.89 12.04
CA THR A 195 8.64 -7.63 11.32
C THR A 195 7.26 -7.50 11.95
N LEU A 196 7.20 -7.43 13.28
CA LEU A 196 5.95 -7.21 14.01
C LEU A 196 5.41 -5.80 13.77
N VAL A 197 6.26 -4.78 13.89
CA VAL A 197 5.87 -3.40 13.60
C VAL A 197 5.41 -3.23 12.16
N SER A 198 6.13 -3.82 11.20
CA SER A 198 5.77 -3.77 9.78
C SER A 198 4.36 -4.28 9.48
N SER A 199 3.91 -5.29 10.22
CA SER A 199 2.68 -6.03 9.93
C SER A 199 1.50 -5.70 10.83
N ARG A 200 1.71 -4.95 11.92
CA ARG A 200 0.70 -4.75 12.98
C ARG A 200 0.57 -3.32 13.48
N ALA A 201 1.48 -2.42 13.10
CA ALA A 201 1.40 -1.06 13.56
C ALA A 201 0.40 -0.24 12.72
N PHE A 202 -0.30 0.66 13.39
CA PHE A 202 -1.25 1.60 12.80
C PHE A 202 -0.72 3.02 12.94
N LEU A 203 -0.94 3.85 11.93
CA LEU A 203 -0.75 5.29 12.05
C LEU A 203 -2.01 5.87 12.73
N VAL A 204 -1.95 6.15 14.03
CA VAL A 204 -3.17 6.44 14.81
C VAL A 204 -3.52 7.92 14.91
N ASP A 205 -2.54 8.81 15.13
CA ASP A 205 -2.77 10.25 15.20
C ASP A 205 -1.47 11.06 15.05
N ALA A 206 -1.57 12.39 15.05
CA ALA A 206 -0.41 13.30 14.93
C ALA A 206 0.47 13.38 16.20
N TYR A 207 0.07 12.76 17.32
CA TYR A 207 0.82 12.77 18.58
C TYR A 207 1.61 11.48 18.77
N HIS A 208 0.94 10.33 18.79
CA HIS A 208 1.52 9.00 18.92
C HIS A 208 2.12 8.49 17.61
N GLY A 209 1.59 8.90 16.45
CA GLY A 209 2.07 8.45 15.15
C GLY A 209 1.89 6.95 14.93
N LEU A 210 2.88 6.31 14.33
CA LEU A 210 2.93 4.87 14.14
C LEU A 210 3.00 4.17 15.51
N SER A 211 2.04 3.28 15.79
CA SER A 211 1.86 2.62 17.09
C SER A 211 1.38 1.18 16.95
N MET A 212 1.76 0.30 17.89
CA MET A 212 1.11 -0.99 18.06
C MET A 212 -0.17 -0.80 18.86
N VAL A 213 -1.31 -1.20 18.30
CA VAL A 213 -2.64 -0.93 18.85
C VAL A 213 -3.26 -2.25 19.32
N PRO A 214 -3.23 -2.55 20.64
CA PRO A 214 -3.66 -3.84 21.17
C PRO A 214 -5.09 -4.17 20.77
N ILE A 215 -5.34 -5.42 20.39
CA ILE A 215 -6.64 -5.95 19.91
C ILE A 215 -7.00 -5.47 18.50
N ALA A 216 -6.73 -4.23 18.11
CA ALA A 216 -6.93 -3.80 16.73
C ALA A 216 -6.07 -4.62 15.74
N ASP A 217 -4.84 -4.97 16.15
CA ASP A 217 -3.92 -5.81 15.38
C ASP A 217 -4.26 -7.33 15.40
N ALA A 218 -5.35 -7.71 16.08
CA ALA A 218 -5.85 -9.09 16.12
C ALA A 218 -6.87 -9.39 15.01
N PHE A 219 -7.44 -8.36 14.39
CA PHE A 219 -8.37 -8.52 13.28
C PHE A 219 -7.59 -8.71 11.98
N ASN A 220 -7.75 -9.87 11.34
CA ASN A 220 -7.08 -10.18 10.08
C ASN A 220 -7.59 -9.31 8.92
N HIS A 221 -6.84 -9.27 7.82
CA HIS A 221 -7.21 -8.49 6.64
C HIS A 221 -8.19 -9.22 5.72
N SER A 222 -9.20 -8.49 5.24
CA SER A 222 -9.98 -8.82 4.05
C SER A 222 -10.28 -7.52 3.29
N GLN A 223 -10.44 -7.58 1.97
CA GLN A 223 -10.95 -6.44 1.18
C GLN A 223 -12.42 -6.20 1.50
N GLU A 224 -13.23 -7.26 1.56
CA GLU A 224 -14.55 -7.24 2.18
C GLU A 224 -14.38 -7.33 3.70
N ASN A 225 -14.13 -6.19 4.34
CA ASN A 225 -13.92 -6.11 5.78
C ASN A 225 -15.23 -5.82 6.54
N HIS A 226 -15.19 -6.11 7.83
CA HIS A 226 -16.32 -5.96 8.74
C HIS A 226 -16.11 -4.79 9.71
N VAL A 227 -14.86 -4.46 10.01
CA VAL A 227 -14.47 -3.43 10.96
C VAL A 227 -13.33 -2.58 10.40
N HIS A 228 -13.19 -1.37 10.94
CA HIS A 228 -12.02 -0.52 10.76
C HIS A 228 -11.67 0.17 12.09
N LEU A 229 -10.42 0.63 12.19
CA LEU A 229 -9.99 1.45 13.31
C LEU A 229 -10.39 2.91 13.03
N GLU A 230 -11.20 3.50 13.91
CA GLU A 230 -11.53 4.92 13.89
C GLU A 230 -10.59 5.69 14.82
N THR A 231 -9.95 6.72 14.27
CA THR A 231 -9.07 7.61 15.01
C THR A 231 -9.29 9.06 14.60
N GLU A 232 -9.01 9.97 15.52
CA GLU A 232 -8.98 11.40 15.26
C GLU A 232 -7.54 11.84 15.02
N PHE A 233 -7.14 11.93 13.76
CA PHE A 233 -5.73 12.18 13.41
C PHE A 233 -5.25 13.58 13.83
N HIS A 234 -6.14 14.58 13.74
CA HIS A 234 -5.82 15.99 13.96
C HIS A 234 -5.84 16.40 15.44
N VAL A 235 -5.00 15.75 16.24
CA VAL A 235 -4.69 16.12 17.62
C VAL A 235 -3.51 17.09 17.67
N CYS A 236 -3.35 17.80 18.79
CA CYS A 236 -2.13 18.55 19.07
C CYS A 236 -0.90 17.62 19.04
N PRO A 237 0.11 17.84 18.17
CA PRO A 237 1.29 16.99 18.07
C PRO A 237 2.19 16.97 19.31
N GLU A 238 2.00 17.93 20.24
CA GLU A 238 2.81 18.10 21.44
C GLU A 238 2.19 17.46 22.69
N CYS A 239 0.86 17.44 22.79
CA CYS A 239 0.16 16.93 23.98
C CYS A 239 -0.98 15.96 23.70
N GLY A 240 -1.32 15.70 22.44
CA GLY A 240 -2.39 14.76 22.06
C GLY A 240 -3.80 15.28 22.31
N SER A 241 -3.97 16.53 22.74
CA SER A 241 -5.29 17.15 22.96
C SER A 241 -6.05 17.27 21.65
N LEU A 242 -7.31 16.85 21.67
CA LEU A 242 -8.29 17.14 20.60
C LEU A 242 -8.91 18.52 20.74
N LEU A 243 -8.92 19.06 21.96
CA LEU A 243 -9.45 20.38 22.27
C LEU A 243 -8.36 21.45 22.21
N GLU A 244 -8.80 22.72 22.16
CA GLU A 244 -7.91 23.87 22.23
C GLU A 244 -6.99 23.77 23.46
N CYS A 245 -5.69 23.80 23.21
CA CYS A 245 -4.64 23.62 24.20
C CYS A 245 -3.66 24.81 24.17
N GLN A 246 -2.73 24.82 25.11
CA GLN A 246 -1.77 25.93 25.22
C GLN A 246 -0.87 26.08 23.98
N HIS A 247 -0.65 24.99 23.23
CA HIS A 247 0.17 24.98 22.02
C HIS A 247 -0.52 25.64 20.81
N ASP A 248 -1.85 25.84 20.86
CA ASP A 248 -2.57 26.53 19.78
C ASP A 248 -2.34 28.05 19.82
N ALA A 249 -2.03 28.60 21.01
CA ALA A 249 -1.75 30.02 21.18
C ALA A 249 -0.40 30.43 20.57
N ASP A 250 0.60 29.54 20.62
CA ASP A 250 1.95 29.79 20.10
C ASP A 250 2.00 29.78 18.54
N ALA A 251 1.02 29.16 17.89
CA ALA A 251 0.85 29.24 16.43
C ALA A 251 0.29 30.61 15.96
N SER A 252 -0.37 31.36 16.86
CA SER A 252 -1.13 32.57 16.50
C SER A 252 -0.30 33.85 16.34
N GLU A 253 0.98 33.86 16.72
CA GLU A 253 1.84 35.05 16.52
C GLU A 253 2.38 35.17 15.07
N ASN A 254 2.31 34.11 14.25
CA ASN A 254 2.89 34.09 12.89
C ASN A 254 1.88 34.05 11.72
N GLU A 255 0.56 33.99 11.95
CA GLU A 255 -0.43 34.01 10.86
C GLU A 255 -1.43 35.16 10.98
N LYS A 256 -0.99 36.38 10.62
CA LYS A 256 -1.91 37.47 10.24
C LYS A 256 -2.25 37.40 8.75
N ALA A 257 -3.00 36.39 8.31
CA ALA A 257 -3.83 36.48 7.09
C ALA A 257 -4.70 35.23 6.83
N MET A 258 -5.86 35.09 7.49
CA MET A 258 -7.06 34.54 6.81
C MET A 258 -8.35 34.87 7.58
N PRO A 259 -9.51 35.00 6.88
CA PRO A 259 -10.68 35.67 7.43
C PRO A 259 -11.57 34.75 8.28
N ARG A 260 -11.97 35.26 9.45
CA ARG A 260 -12.95 34.67 10.38
C ARG A 260 -14.33 34.45 9.73
N ARG A 261 -14.76 33.18 9.60
CA ARG A 261 -16.16 32.71 9.55
C ARG A 261 -16.15 31.27 10.09
N LEU A 262 -16.93 30.79 11.05
CA LEU A 262 -18.13 31.28 11.74
C LEU A 262 -17.96 31.18 13.26
N GLN A 263 -18.21 32.27 13.99
CA GLN A 263 -18.50 32.21 15.42
C GLN A 263 -19.94 31.73 15.61
N GLY A 264 -20.11 30.42 15.74
CA GLY A 264 -21.30 29.82 16.36
C GLY A 264 -21.06 29.70 17.86
N LYS A 265 -21.60 30.64 18.64
CA LYS A 265 -21.71 30.48 20.10
C LYS A 265 -22.58 29.28 20.42
N VAL A 266 -22.00 28.20 20.96
CA VAL A 266 -22.72 27.31 21.87
C VAL A 266 -21.87 27.15 23.12
N ALA A 267 -22.22 27.93 24.14
CA ALA A 267 -21.79 27.71 25.50
C ALA A 267 -22.58 26.51 26.06
N HIS A 268 -21.96 25.35 26.10
CA HIS A 268 -22.24 24.30 27.07
C HIS A 268 -20.92 23.64 27.43
N PRO A 269 -20.51 23.58 28.71
CA PRO A 269 -19.45 22.66 29.11
C PRO A 269 -20.04 21.26 28.92
N ARG A 270 -19.72 20.62 27.80
CA ARG A 270 -19.80 19.16 27.73
C ARG A 270 -18.74 18.67 28.70
N GLU A 271 -19.17 17.92 29.72
CA GLU A 271 -18.29 17.10 30.54
C GLU A 271 -17.30 16.39 29.61
N GLU A 272 -16.01 16.35 29.97
CA GLU A 272 -14.95 15.62 29.26
C GLU A 272 -15.52 14.31 28.74
N SER A 273 -15.87 14.26 27.45
CA SER A 273 -16.52 13.08 26.92
C SER A 273 -15.43 12.04 26.74
N ASP A 274 -15.58 10.90 27.42
CA ASP A 274 -14.70 9.72 27.37
C ASP A 274 -14.19 9.42 25.95
N PHE A 275 -14.99 9.71 24.92
CA PHE A 275 -14.67 9.59 23.48
C PHE A 275 -13.32 10.18 23.04
N ASP A 276 -12.81 11.24 23.68
CA ASP A 276 -11.52 11.83 23.29
C ASP A 276 -10.32 10.97 23.70
N SER A 277 -10.55 9.95 24.54
CA SER A 277 -9.49 9.18 25.19
C SER A 277 -9.26 7.80 24.57
N TYR A 278 -10.07 7.37 23.61
CA TYR A 278 -10.01 6.03 23.02
C TYR A 278 -9.79 6.07 21.51
N TYR A 279 -9.19 5.01 20.99
CA TYR A 279 -9.36 4.58 19.60
C TYR A 279 -10.41 3.48 19.56
N GLU A 280 -11.19 3.42 18.49
CA GLU A 280 -12.34 2.52 18.41
C GLU A 280 -12.25 1.56 17.22
N MET A 281 -12.49 0.28 17.45
CA MET A 281 -12.78 -0.64 16.33
C MET A 281 -14.28 -0.59 16.06
N VAL A 282 -14.68 -0.08 14.91
CA VAL A 282 -16.10 0.13 14.56
C VAL A 282 -16.48 -0.78 13.39
N SER A 283 -17.64 -1.41 13.48
CA SER A 283 -18.16 -2.23 12.37
C SER A 283 -18.66 -1.34 11.23
N ASN A 284 -18.27 -1.59 9.99
CA ASN A 284 -18.82 -0.91 8.80
C ASN A 284 -19.85 -1.77 8.04
N ALA A 285 -19.88 -3.08 8.30
CA ALA A 285 -20.80 -4.06 7.71
C ALA A 285 -21.51 -4.88 8.81
N PRO A 286 -22.68 -5.49 8.51
CA PRO A 286 -23.29 -6.44 9.44
C PRO A 286 -22.41 -7.68 9.61
N ILE A 287 -22.22 -8.10 10.86
CA ILE A 287 -21.43 -9.29 11.20
C ILE A 287 -22.39 -10.40 11.66
N SER A 288 -22.30 -11.55 11.03
CA SER A 288 -23.05 -12.75 11.36
C SER A 288 -22.44 -13.49 12.55
N PRO A 289 -23.26 -14.19 13.35
CA PRO A 289 -22.76 -15.09 14.38
C PRO A 289 -21.78 -16.13 13.81
N HIS A 290 -20.74 -16.46 14.58
CA HIS A 290 -19.76 -17.52 14.32
C HIS A 290 -18.78 -17.31 13.16
N GLU A 291 -18.75 -16.13 12.52
CA GLU A 291 -17.75 -15.82 11.50
C GLU A 291 -16.53 -15.09 12.08
N GLU A 292 -15.44 -15.10 11.33
CA GLU A 292 -14.25 -14.31 11.64
C GLU A 292 -14.49 -12.85 11.25
N VAL A 293 -14.06 -11.95 12.13
CA VAL A 293 -14.22 -10.50 11.93
C VAL A 293 -12.93 -9.96 11.35
N PHE A 294 -13.04 -9.39 10.15
CA PHE A 294 -11.90 -8.87 9.39
C PHE A 294 -11.82 -7.35 9.43
N ASN A 295 -10.61 -6.83 9.54
CA ASN A 295 -10.24 -5.44 9.35
C ASN A 295 -9.74 -5.21 7.91
N THR A 296 -9.57 -3.95 7.52
CA THR A 296 -8.78 -3.57 6.36
C THR A 296 -7.41 -3.04 6.81
N TYR A 297 -6.32 -3.52 6.21
CA TYR A 297 -4.97 -2.99 6.44
C TYR A 297 -4.69 -1.74 5.59
N GLY A 298 -5.65 -1.41 4.73
CA GLY A 298 -5.64 -0.31 3.77
C GLY A 298 -6.44 -0.75 2.55
N GLU A 299 -7.45 0.03 2.18
CA GLU A 299 -8.39 -0.33 1.10
C GLU A 299 -7.72 -0.39 -0.28
N THR A 300 -6.59 0.29 -0.44
CA THR A 300 -5.89 0.47 -1.71
C THR A 300 -4.54 -0.26 -1.76
N LEU A 301 -4.31 -1.25 -0.88
CA LEU A 301 -3.03 -1.95 -0.83
C LEU A 301 -2.90 -2.97 -1.97
N THR A 302 -1.80 -2.88 -2.72
CA THR A 302 -1.45 -3.87 -3.76
C THR A 302 -0.82 -5.12 -3.13
N ASN A 303 -0.84 -6.25 -3.83
CA ASN A 303 -0.12 -7.47 -3.42
C ASN A 303 1.38 -7.21 -3.22
N THR A 304 1.96 -6.27 -3.96
CA THR A 304 3.33 -5.83 -3.73
C THR A 304 3.51 -5.25 -2.33
N GLN A 305 2.59 -4.39 -1.90
CA GLN A 305 2.64 -3.77 -0.57
C GLN A 305 2.26 -4.78 0.52
N LEU A 306 1.25 -5.62 0.29
CA LEU A 306 0.84 -6.69 1.21
C LEU A 306 2.01 -7.65 1.49
N LEU A 307 2.71 -8.09 0.44
CA LEU A 307 3.86 -8.97 0.62
C LEU A 307 5.02 -8.26 1.32
N ALA A 308 5.33 -7.02 0.90
CA ALA A 308 6.47 -6.27 1.44
C ALA A 308 6.30 -5.87 2.92
N GLN A 309 5.07 -5.66 3.38
CA GLN A 309 4.76 -5.15 4.73
C GLN A 309 4.20 -6.22 5.67
N TYR A 310 3.40 -7.14 5.15
CA TYR A 310 2.64 -8.14 5.93
C TYR A 310 3.00 -9.59 5.61
N GLY A 311 3.79 -9.84 4.56
CA GLY A 311 4.30 -11.18 4.25
C GLY A 311 3.24 -12.14 3.71
N PHE A 312 2.21 -11.65 3.02
CA PHE A 312 1.23 -12.48 2.32
C PHE A 312 0.77 -11.82 1.03
N VAL A 313 0.09 -12.59 0.18
CA VAL A 313 -0.53 -12.15 -1.07
C VAL A 313 -1.97 -12.64 -1.12
N LEU A 314 -2.83 -11.90 -1.83
CA LEU A 314 -4.18 -12.31 -2.19
C LEU A 314 -4.16 -12.97 -3.57
N ASP A 315 -5.00 -13.98 -3.78
CA ASP A 315 -5.11 -14.67 -5.08
C ASP A 315 -5.59 -13.72 -6.19
N VAL A 316 -6.46 -12.77 -5.85
CA VAL A 316 -6.96 -11.71 -6.72
C VAL A 316 -6.97 -10.41 -5.92
N ASN A 317 -6.36 -9.35 -6.45
CA ASN A 317 -6.34 -8.04 -5.82
C ASN A 317 -6.59 -6.96 -6.88
N GLU A 318 -7.77 -6.32 -6.81
CA GLU A 318 -8.17 -5.26 -7.75
C GLU A 318 -7.30 -4.00 -7.68
N ASN A 319 -6.54 -3.83 -6.59
CA ASN A 319 -5.61 -2.70 -6.43
C ASN A 319 -4.25 -2.91 -7.12
N ASP A 320 -3.97 -4.11 -7.65
CA ASP A 320 -2.68 -4.37 -8.27
C ASP A 320 -2.44 -3.48 -9.49
N CYS A 321 -1.24 -2.89 -9.54
CA CYS A 321 -0.82 -1.99 -10.60
C CYS A 321 0.65 -2.23 -10.96
N LEU A 322 0.96 -2.19 -12.26
CA LEU A 322 2.32 -2.29 -12.80
C LEU A 322 2.81 -0.91 -13.23
N HIS A 323 3.95 -0.46 -12.71
CA HIS A 323 4.42 0.92 -12.95
C HIS A 323 5.63 1.00 -13.86
N TRP A 324 5.68 2.09 -14.64
CA TRP A 324 6.85 2.50 -15.42
C TRP A 324 7.32 3.90 -15.01
N ASP A 325 8.59 4.20 -15.26
CA ASP A 325 9.05 5.58 -15.24
C ASP A 325 8.93 6.26 -16.61
N PHE A 326 9.01 7.60 -16.63
CA PHE A 326 8.93 8.39 -17.87
C PHE A 326 9.99 8.00 -18.90
N GLN A 327 11.19 7.62 -18.44
CA GLN A 327 12.30 7.27 -19.32
C GLN A 327 12.02 5.94 -20.03
N GLU A 328 11.48 4.95 -19.32
CA GLU A 328 11.05 3.67 -19.87
C GLU A 328 9.99 3.88 -20.97
N VAL A 329 8.95 4.67 -20.68
CA VAL A 329 7.86 4.97 -21.62
C VAL A 329 8.40 5.67 -22.87
N TYR A 330 9.16 6.77 -22.71
CA TYR A 330 9.68 7.52 -23.86
C TYR A 330 10.65 6.69 -24.70
N THR A 331 11.53 5.91 -24.07
CA THR A 331 12.48 5.05 -24.80
C THR A 331 11.75 4.00 -25.63
N CYS A 332 10.63 3.48 -25.12
CA CYS A 332 9.80 2.55 -25.87
C CYS A 332 9.18 3.20 -27.11
N CYS A 333 8.59 4.40 -26.98
CA CYS A 333 8.07 5.15 -28.13
C CYS A 333 9.16 5.43 -29.17
N ALA A 334 10.37 5.80 -28.73
CA ALA A 334 11.50 6.11 -29.60
C ALA A 334 12.06 4.89 -30.35
N ALA A 335 11.86 3.68 -29.82
CA ALA A 335 12.32 2.45 -30.44
C ALA A 335 11.43 2.00 -31.61
N PHE A 336 10.25 2.60 -31.78
CA PHE A 336 9.33 2.25 -32.85
C PHE A 336 9.87 2.68 -34.22
N ALA A 337 10.26 1.68 -35.03
CA ALA A 337 10.93 1.91 -36.31
C ALA A 337 10.01 2.56 -37.35
N GLY A 338 10.49 3.62 -38.01
CA GLY A 338 9.80 4.25 -39.14
C GLY A 338 8.94 5.46 -38.80
N VAL A 339 8.82 5.82 -37.52
CA VAL A 339 8.10 7.03 -37.07
C VAL A 339 9.09 7.97 -36.39
N SER A 340 9.20 9.21 -36.89
CA SER A 340 9.92 10.25 -36.16
C SER A 340 9.07 10.67 -34.97
N ILE A 341 9.64 10.90 -33.80
CA ILE A 341 8.87 11.43 -32.66
C ILE A 341 9.51 12.72 -32.17
N SER A 342 8.77 13.52 -31.42
CA SER A 342 9.32 14.73 -30.80
C SER A 342 10.36 14.40 -29.76
N SER A 343 11.24 15.36 -29.49
CA SER A 343 12.35 15.15 -28.57
C SER A 343 11.87 14.97 -27.13
N ARG A 344 12.65 14.24 -26.33
CA ARG A 344 12.35 14.00 -24.91
C ARG A 344 12.10 15.29 -24.15
N LEU A 345 12.91 16.33 -24.41
CA LEU A 345 12.81 17.63 -23.74
C LEU A 345 11.49 18.35 -24.07
N GLU A 346 11.01 18.25 -25.31
CA GLU A 346 9.73 18.84 -25.71
C GLU A 346 8.57 18.14 -24.99
N VAL A 347 8.54 16.80 -25.01
CA VAL A 347 7.52 15.99 -24.32
C VAL A 347 7.54 16.29 -22.82
N GLU A 348 8.72 16.31 -22.21
CA GLU A 348 8.92 16.60 -20.79
C GLU A 348 8.42 18.00 -20.41
N SER A 349 8.58 18.99 -21.30
CA SER A 349 8.13 20.37 -21.06
C SER A 349 6.61 20.56 -21.06
N VAL A 350 5.86 19.66 -21.72
CA VAL A 350 4.39 19.78 -21.87
C VAL A 350 3.59 18.72 -21.13
N ARG A 351 4.22 17.64 -20.65
CA ARG A 351 3.52 16.47 -20.06
C ARG A 351 2.54 16.84 -18.95
N SER A 352 2.96 17.66 -17.98
CA SER A 352 2.14 17.97 -16.81
C SER A 352 0.94 18.84 -17.20
N ALA A 353 1.13 19.75 -18.16
CA ALA A 353 0.05 20.57 -18.71
C ALA A 353 -0.95 19.71 -19.50
N ALA A 354 -0.48 18.74 -20.28
CA ALA A 354 -1.32 17.81 -21.02
C ALA A 354 -2.16 16.92 -20.08
N ILE A 355 -1.55 16.33 -19.05
CA ILE A 355 -2.24 15.52 -18.04
C ILE A 355 -3.32 16.34 -17.33
N GLN A 356 -2.99 17.54 -16.86
CA GLN A 356 -3.95 18.44 -16.22
C GLN A 356 -5.07 18.93 -17.16
N SER A 357 -4.83 18.93 -18.47
CA SER A 357 -5.83 19.36 -19.44
C SER A 357 -6.90 18.30 -19.70
N VAL A 358 -6.50 17.02 -19.75
CA VAL A 358 -7.38 15.85 -19.90
C VAL A 358 -8.13 15.58 -18.58
N ALA A 359 -7.55 15.97 -17.45
CA ALA A 359 -8.21 16.01 -16.15
C ALA A 359 -9.40 16.98 -16.03
N ARG A 360 -9.78 17.71 -17.10
CA ARG A 360 -10.96 18.60 -17.09
C ARG A 360 -12.24 17.81 -17.30
N GLN A 361 -13.33 18.27 -16.66
CA GLN A 361 -14.62 17.60 -16.55
C GLN A 361 -15.16 16.93 -17.84
N ARG A 362 -14.97 17.55 -19.02
CA ARG A 362 -15.43 16.99 -20.29
C ARG A 362 -14.65 15.73 -20.74
N ALA A 363 -13.33 15.73 -20.61
CA ALA A 363 -12.50 14.59 -20.97
C ALA A 363 -12.57 13.48 -19.91
N LEU A 364 -12.81 13.83 -18.63
CA LEU A 364 -13.08 12.87 -17.56
C LEU A 364 -14.30 11.99 -17.86
N GLU A 365 -15.41 12.61 -18.31
CA GLU A 365 -16.63 11.87 -18.66
C GLU A 365 -16.39 10.86 -19.79
N ARG A 366 -15.54 11.19 -20.76
CA ARG A 366 -15.26 10.32 -21.91
C ARG A 366 -14.26 9.21 -21.60
N ILE A 367 -13.28 9.45 -20.73
CA ILE A 367 -12.39 8.38 -20.25
C ILE A 367 -13.18 7.30 -19.51
N ALA A 368 -14.22 7.67 -18.77
CA ALA A 368 -15.08 6.71 -18.07
C ALA A 368 -15.83 5.75 -19.01
N ASP A 369 -15.96 6.11 -20.30
CA ASP A 369 -16.57 5.25 -21.32
C ASP A 369 -15.56 4.28 -21.96
N SER A 370 -14.26 4.39 -21.67
CA SER A 370 -13.21 3.52 -22.24
C SER A 370 -13.06 2.23 -21.43
N SER A 371 -12.97 1.12 -22.16
CA SER A 371 -12.58 -0.19 -21.63
C SER A 371 -11.06 -0.34 -21.50
N LEU A 372 -10.28 0.53 -22.15
CA LEU A 372 -8.81 0.42 -22.25
C LEU A 372 -8.07 1.41 -21.34
N VAL A 373 -8.68 2.56 -21.04
CA VAL A 373 -8.06 3.67 -20.32
C VAL A 373 -8.92 4.03 -19.12
N TYR A 374 -8.32 4.18 -17.95
CA TYR A 374 -9.04 4.58 -16.74
C TYR A 374 -8.52 5.89 -16.14
N LEU A 375 -9.41 6.55 -15.40
CA LEU A 375 -9.09 7.73 -14.64
C LEU A 375 -8.47 7.36 -13.29
N HIS A 376 -7.14 7.40 -13.22
CA HIS A 376 -6.40 7.23 -11.99
C HIS A 376 -6.70 8.37 -10.99
N ALA A 377 -6.87 8.03 -9.70
CA ALA A 377 -7.24 8.99 -8.64
C ALA A 377 -6.13 10.00 -8.32
N ASP A 378 -4.86 9.59 -8.40
CA ASP A 378 -3.73 10.52 -8.36
C ASP A 378 -3.66 11.31 -9.68
N MET A 379 -3.62 12.64 -9.55
CA MET A 379 -3.51 13.59 -10.66
C MET A 379 -2.07 14.02 -10.94
N SER A 380 -1.10 13.44 -10.23
CA SER A 380 0.33 13.62 -10.50
C SER A 380 0.71 13.01 -11.86
N ASP A 381 1.84 13.46 -12.41
CA ASP A 381 2.40 12.91 -13.66
C ASP A 381 3.23 11.63 -13.45
N SER A 382 3.16 11.04 -12.26
CA SER A 382 4.01 9.91 -11.86
C SER A 382 3.34 8.55 -11.94
N SER A 383 2.00 8.48 -12.01
CA SER A 383 1.23 7.24 -12.02
C SER A 383 1.11 6.63 -13.42
N LEU A 384 2.24 6.23 -14.01
CA LEU A 384 2.28 5.59 -15.33
C LEU A 384 2.13 4.09 -15.16
N CYS A 385 0.90 3.57 -15.27
CA CYS A 385 0.63 2.20 -14.87
C CYS A 385 -0.47 1.48 -15.66
N VAL A 386 -0.46 0.16 -15.52
CA VAL A 386 -1.53 -0.78 -15.91
C VAL A 386 -2.17 -1.31 -14.64
N ASP A 387 -3.51 -1.32 -14.56
CA ASP A 387 -4.27 -1.84 -13.42
C ASP A 387 -4.51 -3.37 -13.49
N ALA A 388 -5.20 -3.91 -12.50
CA ALA A 388 -5.53 -5.33 -12.38
C ALA A 388 -6.35 -5.88 -13.57
N ASP A 389 -7.14 -5.02 -14.23
CA ASP A 389 -7.96 -5.38 -15.40
C ASP A 389 -7.17 -5.32 -16.72
N GLY A 390 -5.95 -4.80 -16.70
CA GLY A 390 -5.13 -4.58 -17.90
C GLY A 390 -5.37 -3.23 -18.57
N ARG A 391 -6.12 -2.32 -17.95
CA ARG A 391 -6.33 -0.95 -18.44
C ARG A 391 -5.13 -0.08 -18.12
N ILE A 392 -4.85 0.90 -18.98
CA ILE A 392 -3.78 1.88 -18.72
C ILE A 392 -4.31 3.13 -18.04
N SER A 393 -3.49 3.73 -17.18
CA SER A 393 -3.82 5.04 -16.61
C SER A 393 -3.86 6.11 -17.70
N HIS A 394 -4.73 7.10 -17.54
CA HIS A 394 -4.78 8.24 -18.47
C HIS A 394 -3.43 8.96 -18.61
N GLN A 395 -2.58 8.98 -17.57
CA GLN A 395 -1.23 9.54 -17.66
C GLN A 395 -0.34 8.74 -18.61
N LEU A 396 -0.39 7.40 -18.53
CA LEU A 396 0.36 6.52 -19.42
C LEU A 396 -0.13 6.69 -20.86
N TRP A 397 -1.45 6.71 -21.08
CA TRP A 397 -2.05 6.97 -22.39
C TRP A 397 -1.56 8.30 -23.00
N ILE A 398 -1.63 9.39 -22.23
CA ILE A 398 -1.17 10.72 -22.69
C ILE A 398 0.32 10.69 -23.06
N LEU A 399 1.16 10.10 -22.21
CA LEU A 399 2.61 10.07 -22.46
C LEU A 399 3.01 9.17 -23.63
N LEU A 400 2.23 8.14 -23.93
CA LEU A 400 2.43 7.34 -25.14
C LEU A 400 1.97 8.10 -26.39
N ALA A 401 0.91 8.91 -26.31
CA ALA A 401 0.39 9.71 -27.44
C ALA A 401 1.27 10.94 -27.77
N LEU A 402 1.71 11.67 -26.74
CA LEU A 402 2.35 12.99 -26.86
C LEU A 402 3.54 13.05 -27.84
N PRO A 403 4.49 12.09 -27.85
CA PRO A 403 5.62 12.14 -28.77
C PRO A 403 5.20 12.12 -30.25
N PHE A 404 4.06 11.50 -30.57
CA PHE A 404 3.49 11.44 -31.92
C PHE A 404 2.63 12.68 -32.22
N CYS A 405 1.84 13.16 -31.26
CA CYS A 405 1.02 14.37 -31.39
C CYS A 405 1.85 15.63 -31.68
N LEU A 406 3.07 15.69 -31.12
CA LEU A 406 3.98 16.83 -31.28
C LEU A 406 4.78 16.79 -32.59
N GLN A 407 4.65 15.73 -33.40
CA GLN A 407 5.40 15.54 -34.64
C GLN A 407 4.74 16.28 -35.82
N GLY A 408 5.43 17.27 -36.42
CA GLY A 408 5.03 17.96 -37.66
C GLY A 408 5.38 19.45 -37.69
N ASP A 409 5.18 20.13 -38.84
CA ASP A 409 5.35 21.60 -39.07
C ASP A 409 4.44 22.50 -38.18
N ARG A 410 3.85 21.92 -37.13
CA ARG A 410 3.03 22.55 -36.10
C ARG A 410 3.87 23.19 -34.98
N VAL A 411 5.20 23.22 -35.09
CA VAL A 411 6.06 24.03 -34.23
C VAL A 411 5.68 25.52 -34.27
N GLY A 412 4.96 25.98 -35.31
CA GLY A 412 4.39 27.33 -35.39
C GLY A 412 2.93 27.48 -34.95
N LEU A 413 2.26 26.42 -34.47
CA LEU A 413 0.85 26.42 -34.05
C LEU A 413 0.61 25.77 -32.67
N VAL A 414 1.62 25.14 -32.05
CA VAL A 414 1.58 24.67 -30.65
C VAL A 414 2.11 25.78 -29.74
N ASP A 415 1.53 26.98 -29.81
CA ASP A 415 1.87 28.10 -28.91
C ASP A 415 1.02 28.08 -27.64
N SER A 416 0.00 27.21 -27.56
CA SER A 416 -0.90 27.14 -26.41
C SER A 416 -1.18 25.71 -25.92
N PRO A 417 -1.27 25.47 -24.60
CA PRO A 417 -1.74 24.20 -24.03
C PRO A 417 -3.11 23.75 -24.54
N GLY A 418 -3.93 24.66 -25.08
CA GLY A 418 -5.27 24.38 -25.58
C GLY A 418 -5.28 23.52 -26.86
N ASP A 419 -4.28 23.68 -27.73
CA ASP A 419 -4.23 22.98 -29.01
C ASP A 419 -3.87 21.49 -28.84
N ILE A 420 -2.97 21.18 -27.90
CA ILE A 420 -2.65 19.80 -27.51
C ILE A 420 -3.86 19.13 -26.86
N THR A 421 -4.59 19.86 -26.00
CA THR A 421 -5.80 19.34 -25.33
C THR A 421 -6.83 18.89 -26.37
N ALA A 422 -7.15 19.76 -27.34
CA ALA A 422 -8.15 19.46 -28.36
C ALA A 422 -7.73 18.26 -29.24
N HIS A 423 -6.43 18.10 -29.48
CA HIS A 423 -5.93 16.96 -30.25
C HIS A 423 -6.02 15.64 -29.47
N LEU A 424 -5.69 15.65 -28.17
CA LEU A 424 -5.87 14.49 -27.29
C LEU A 424 -7.36 14.13 -27.13
N GLU A 425 -8.25 15.11 -27.00
CA GLU A 425 -9.70 14.86 -26.97
C GLU A 425 -10.17 14.18 -28.27
N ALA A 426 -9.75 14.67 -29.44
CA ALA A 426 -10.09 14.05 -30.72
C ALA A 426 -9.53 12.63 -30.86
N LEU A 427 -8.30 12.41 -30.38
CA LEU A 427 -7.65 11.10 -30.38
C LEU A 427 -8.41 10.09 -29.51
N LEU A 428 -8.87 10.51 -28.33
CA LEU A 428 -9.69 9.69 -27.43
C LEU A 428 -11.03 9.32 -28.08
N GLU A 429 -11.71 10.25 -28.75
CA GLU A 429 -12.96 9.94 -29.47
C GLU A 429 -12.74 8.92 -30.59
N SER A 430 -11.62 9.04 -31.33
CA SER A 430 -11.24 8.07 -32.36
C SER A 430 -10.94 6.69 -31.77
N GLN A 431 -10.32 6.61 -30.59
CA GLN A 431 -10.13 5.35 -29.87
C GLN A 431 -11.47 4.75 -29.42
N LEU A 432 -12.33 5.53 -28.77
CA LEU A 432 -13.64 5.06 -28.31
C LEU A 432 -14.50 4.54 -29.47
N ALA A 433 -14.40 5.15 -30.65
CA ALA A 433 -15.09 4.65 -31.83
C ALA A 433 -14.61 3.24 -32.23
N LEU A 434 -13.30 2.97 -32.15
CA LEU A 434 -12.70 1.65 -32.42
C LEU A 434 -13.09 0.61 -31.35
N GLU A 435 -13.13 1.00 -30.09
CA GLU A 435 -13.60 0.12 -29.00
C GLU A 435 -15.05 -0.35 -29.27
N ASN A 436 -15.93 0.58 -29.68
CA ASN A 436 -17.35 0.29 -29.92
C ASN A 436 -17.63 -0.52 -31.20
N THR A 437 -16.77 -0.46 -32.22
CA THR A 437 -16.91 -1.28 -33.43
C THR A 437 -16.78 -2.78 -33.17
N GLY A 438 -16.14 -3.18 -32.07
CA GLY A 438 -16.04 -4.58 -31.65
C GLY A 438 -17.29 -5.12 -30.92
N GLU A 439 -18.10 -4.26 -30.30
CA GLU A 439 -19.20 -4.67 -29.42
C GLU A 439 -20.59 -4.75 -30.09
N MET A 440 -20.80 -4.07 -31.24
CA MET A 440 -22.11 -4.00 -31.87
C MET A 440 -22.36 -5.11 -32.91
N ASN A 441 -23.41 -5.90 -32.67
CA ASN A 441 -24.07 -6.72 -33.68
C ASN A 441 -24.59 -5.82 -34.83
N SER A 442 -23.88 -5.81 -35.96
CA SER A 442 -24.28 -5.64 -37.38
C SER A 442 -25.38 -4.67 -37.85
N ASP A 443 -26.13 -3.96 -37.01
CA ASP A 443 -27.40 -3.36 -37.43
C ASP A 443 -27.52 -1.83 -37.21
N GLU A 444 -26.49 -1.16 -36.66
CA GLU A 444 -26.40 0.31 -36.68
C GLU A 444 -25.12 0.75 -37.39
N ASP A 445 -25.25 1.26 -38.63
CA ASP A 445 -24.19 1.88 -39.42
C ASP A 445 -23.59 3.06 -38.64
N ASN A 446 -22.54 2.81 -37.85
CA ASN A 446 -21.77 3.88 -37.25
C ASN A 446 -20.85 4.46 -38.33
N ASP A 447 -21.31 5.50 -39.03
CA ASP A 447 -20.60 6.22 -40.11
C ASP A 447 -19.41 7.06 -39.57
N TYR A 448 -18.78 6.61 -38.48
CA TYR A 448 -17.62 7.27 -37.87
C TYR A 448 -16.39 6.99 -38.71
N GLN A 449 -16.00 7.97 -39.52
CA GLN A 449 -14.75 7.94 -40.27
C GLN A 449 -13.60 8.39 -39.37
N LEU A 450 -12.66 7.48 -39.11
CA LEU A 450 -11.43 7.80 -38.40
C LEU A 450 -10.70 8.95 -39.11
N SER A 451 -10.28 9.97 -38.35
CA SER A 451 -9.49 11.06 -38.93
C SER A 451 -8.19 10.50 -39.52
N PRO A 452 -7.80 10.87 -40.75
CA PRO A 452 -6.56 10.41 -41.36
C PRO A 452 -5.30 10.76 -40.56
N SER A 453 -5.38 11.76 -39.67
CA SER A 453 -4.29 12.15 -38.77
C SER A 453 -4.15 11.27 -37.54
N ASP A 454 -5.24 10.66 -37.08
CA ASP A 454 -5.32 10.06 -35.75
C ASP A 454 -4.92 8.58 -35.80
N GLY A 455 -5.20 7.89 -36.91
CA GLY A 455 -4.83 6.48 -37.13
C GLY A 455 -3.34 6.20 -36.90
N PRO A 456 -2.40 6.93 -37.54
CA PRO A 456 -0.96 6.73 -37.32
C PRO A 456 -0.51 7.00 -35.86
N ILE A 457 -1.18 7.93 -35.17
CA ILE A 457 -0.87 8.25 -33.77
C ILE A 457 -1.36 7.12 -32.85
N LEU A 458 -2.59 6.64 -33.05
CA LEU A 458 -3.15 5.50 -32.30
C LEU A 458 -2.34 4.23 -32.53
N GLU A 459 -1.93 3.96 -33.77
CA GLU A 459 -1.07 2.81 -34.08
C GLU A 459 0.30 2.94 -33.38
N GLY A 460 0.90 4.13 -33.42
CA GLY A 460 2.16 4.41 -32.72
C GLY A 460 2.06 4.22 -31.21
N LEU A 461 0.98 4.72 -30.60
CA LEU A 461 0.68 4.53 -29.18
C LEU A 461 0.49 3.05 -28.84
N ALA A 462 -0.40 2.35 -29.55
CA ALA A 462 -0.78 0.97 -29.25
C ALA A 462 0.44 0.03 -29.38
N ARG A 463 1.22 0.18 -30.46
CA ARG A 463 2.44 -0.61 -30.64
C ARG A 463 3.51 -0.29 -29.61
N SER A 464 3.64 0.97 -29.20
CA SER A 464 4.57 1.36 -28.12
C SER A 464 4.17 0.73 -26.79
N LEU A 465 2.87 0.69 -26.47
CA LEU A 465 2.35 0.03 -25.29
C LEU A 465 2.55 -1.49 -25.32
N ILE A 466 2.21 -2.15 -26.42
CA ILE A 466 2.42 -3.60 -26.60
C ILE A 466 3.90 -3.94 -26.39
N ASN A 467 4.81 -3.17 -26.99
CA ASN A 467 6.25 -3.37 -26.81
C ASN A 467 6.70 -3.12 -25.37
N LEU A 468 6.13 -2.12 -24.69
CA LEU A 468 6.43 -1.78 -23.29
C LEU A 468 6.02 -2.93 -22.36
N CYS A 469 4.81 -3.46 -22.55
CA CYS A 469 4.28 -4.59 -21.80
C CYS A 469 5.04 -5.88 -22.11
N ALA A 470 5.34 -6.17 -23.38
CA ALA A 470 6.09 -7.35 -23.79
C ALA A 470 7.53 -7.34 -23.24
N ALA A 471 8.19 -6.17 -23.26
CA ALA A 471 9.53 -6.02 -22.69
C ALA A 471 9.53 -6.24 -21.17
N ARG A 472 8.49 -5.78 -20.45
CA ARG A 472 8.33 -6.08 -19.02
C ARG A 472 8.08 -7.58 -18.80
N LYS A 473 7.14 -8.18 -19.54
CA LYS A 473 6.84 -9.62 -19.48
C LYS A 473 8.08 -10.48 -19.67
N SER A 474 8.96 -10.13 -20.61
CA SER A 474 10.21 -10.89 -20.87
C SER A 474 11.26 -10.82 -19.77
N ARG A 475 11.04 -10.04 -18.71
CA ARG A 475 11.93 -9.90 -17.55
C ARG A 475 11.33 -10.47 -16.27
N LEU A 476 10.06 -10.88 -16.31
CA LEU A 476 9.29 -11.29 -15.15
C LEU A 476 9.65 -12.70 -14.72
N GLY A 477 9.91 -12.90 -13.43
CA GLY A 477 10.09 -14.23 -12.87
C GLY A 477 11.46 -14.85 -13.08
N LYS A 478 11.55 -16.12 -12.68
CA LYS A 478 12.74 -16.96 -12.84
C LYS A 478 12.74 -17.55 -14.25
N ASP A 479 13.74 -17.17 -15.04
CA ASP A 479 13.95 -17.62 -16.42
C ASP A 479 12.73 -17.37 -17.34
N PRO A 480 12.56 -16.13 -17.82
CA PRO A 480 11.43 -15.74 -18.70
C PRO A 480 11.39 -16.49 -20.05
N SER A 481 12.43 -17.27 -20.37
CA SER A 481 12.50 -18.09 -21.58
C SER A 481 11.89 -19.49 -21.41
N ASP A 482 11.54 -19.86 -20.17
CA ASP A 482 10.95 -21.14 -19.85
C ASP A 482 9.48 -21.18 -20.23
N SER A 483 9.15 -22.00 -21.24
CA SER A 483 7.78 -22.16 -21.76
C SER A 483 6.82 -22.94 -20.86
N ARG A 484 7.26 -23.33 -19.65
CA ARG A 484 6.41 -24.06 -18.71
C ARG A 484 5.26 -23.16 -18.21
N ASN A 485 4.08 -23.76 -18.07
CA ASN A 485 2.92 -23.07 -17.52
C ASN A 485 3.19 -22.77 -16.03
N LEU A 486 3.13 -21.50 -15.64
CA LEU A 486 3.37 -21.07 -14.27
C LEU A 486 2.39 -21.70 -13.27
N ASN A 487 1.14 -21.97 -13.67
CA ASN A 487 0.16 -22.65 -12.83
C ASN A 487 0.57 -24.11 -12.57
N ASP A 488 1.12 -24.81 -13.57
CA ASP A 488 1.61 -26.18 -13.38
C ASP A 488 2.82 -26.20 -12.42
N ILE A 489 3.66 -25.16 -12.45
CA ILE A 489 4.77 -25.00 -11.51
C ILE A 489 4.22 -24.76 -10.10
N LEU A 490 3.26 -23.85 -9.95
CA LEU A 490 2.59 -23.53 -8.69
C LEU A 490 1.96 -24.76 -8.04
N ASP A 491 1.22 -25.55 -8.84
CA ASP A 491 0.54 -26.77 -8.40
C ASP A 491 1.52 -27.89 -8.01
N ALA A 492 2.69 -27.93 -8.66
CA ALA A 492 3.74 -28.90 -8.37
C ALA A 492 4.59 -28.51 -7.14
N LEU A 493 4.47 -27.29 -6.60
CA LEU A 493 5.27 -26.86 -5.47
C LEU A 493 4.92 -27.63 -4.18
N PRO A 494 5.93 -28.08 -3.42
CA PRO A 494 5.72 -28.64 -2.09
C PRO A 494 4.92 -27.69 -1.18
N SER A 495 4.09 -28.23 -0.30
CA SER A 495 3.26 -27.43 0.63
C SER A 495 4.08 -26.52 1.54
N GLY A 496 5.34 -26.88 1.82
CA GLY A 496 6.28 -26.12 2.64
C GLY A 496 6.91 -24.89 1.96
N MET A 497 6.86 -24.78 0.63
CA MET A 497 7.46 -23.66 -0.12
C MET A 497 6.51 -22.47 -0.22
N ARG A 498 6.20 -21.85 0.92
CA ARG A 498 5.20 -20.77 1.00
C ARG A 498 5.71 -19.48 0.35
N ARG A 499 6.97 -19.11 0.55
CA ARG A 499 7.55 -17.87 0.01
C ARG A 499 7.64 -17.94 -1.51
N THR A 500 8.05 -19.10 -2.03
CA THR A 500 8.06 -19.35 -3.47
C THR A 500 6.65 -19.34 -4.05
N ARG A 501 5.66 -19.88 -3.34
CA ARG A 501 4.24 -19.82 -3.76
C ARG A 501 3.76 -18.38 -3.85
N ASP A 502 4.00 -17.56 -2.82
CA ASP A 502 3.60 -16.15 -2.81
C ASP A 502 4.26 -15.37 -3.96
N ALA A 503 5.55 -15.60 -4.19
CA ALA A 503 6.29 -14.98 -5.30
C ALA A 503 5.73 -15.40 -6.68
N LEU A 504 5.40 -16.68 -6.86
CA LEU A 504 4.78 -17.16 -8.10
C LEU A 504 3.39 -16.58 -8.33
N THR A 505 2.56 -16.48 -7.28
CA THR A 505 1.24 -15.86 -7.38
C THR A 505 1.35 -14.42 -7.90
N ILE A 506 2.32 -13.65 -7.41
CA ILE A 506 2.61 -12.31 -7.95
C ILE A 506 3.00 -12.37 -9.42
N VAL A 507 3.95 -13.23 -9.80
CA VAL A 507 4.39 -13.36 -11.20
C VAL A 507 3.22 -13.73 -12.11
N ILE A 508 2.35 -14.65 -11.69
CA ILE A 508 1.15 -15.05 -12.45
C ILE A 508 0.19 -13.87 -12.61
N GLY A 509 -0.10 -13.15 -11.53
CA GLY A 509 -0.95 -11.96 -11.56
C GLY A 509 -0.41 -10.88 -12.48
N GLU A 510 0.88 -10.53 -12.34
CA GLU A 510 1.54 -9.54 -13.20
C GLU A 510 1.57 -9.95 -14.67
N GLN A 511 1.82 -11.24 -14.96
CA GLN A 511 1.75 -11.74 -16.32
C GLN A 511 0.33 -11.63 -16.90
N SER A 512 -0.69 -11.96 -16.11
CA SER A 512 -2.10 -11.84 -16.52
C SER A 512 -2.49 -10.41 -16.86
N MET A 513 -2.08 -9.43 -16.04
CA MET A 513 -2.32 -8.00 -16.30
C MET A 513 -1.67 -7.55 -17.62
N LEU A 514 -0.41 -7.97 -17.85
CA LEU A 514 0.30 -7.64 -19.09
C LEU A 514 -0.33 -8.30 -20.32
N ASP A 515 -0.77 -9.55 -20.21
CA ASP A 515 -1.39 -10.29 -21.30
C ASP A 515 -2.77 -9.72 -21.66
N SER A 516 -3.57 -9.32 -20.66
CA SER A 516 -4.84 -8.62 -20.86
C SER A 516 -4.63 -7.29 -21.62
N CYS A 517 -3.67 -6.49 -21.17
CA CYS A 517 -3.32 -5.22 -21.80
C CYS A 517 -2.83 -5.41 -23.25
N ILE A 518 -1.89 -6.33 -23.48
CA ILE A 518 -1.37 -6.61 -24.83
C ILE A 518 -2.51 -7.03 -25.77
N SER A 519 -3.33 -7.99 -25.36
CA SER A 519 -4.43 -8.50 -26.20
C SER A 519 -5.40 -7.38 -26.60
N SER A 520 -5.80 -6.55 -25.63
CA SER A 520 -6.79 -5.49 -25.86
C SER A 520 -6.29 -4.42 -26.84
N TRP A 521 -4.99 -4.11 -26.79
CA TRP A 521 -4.38 -3.14 -27.69
C TRP A 521 -3.96 -3.74 -29.04
N GLU A 522 -3.72 -5.05 -29.13
CA GLU A 522 -3.53 -5.76 -30.40
C GLU A 522 -4.81 -5.70 -31.27
N ASP A 523 -5.98 -5.82 -30.65
CA ASP A 523 -7.28 -5.68 -31.33
C ASP A 523 -7.42 -4.28 -31.97
N ILE A 524 -7.01 -3.22 -31.27
CA ILE A 524 -6.99 -1.85 -31.82
C ILE A 524 -6.05 -1.75 -33.03
N VAL A 525 -4.85 -2.34 -32.96
CA VAL A 525 -3.89 -2.33 -34.08
C VAL A 525 -4.43 -3.11 -35.28
N GLN A 526 -5.15 -4.21 -35.05
CA GLN A 526 -5.77 -4.98 -36.11
C GLN A 526 -6.87 -4.15 -36.80
N GLN A 527 -7.77 -3.52 -36.04
CA GLN A 527 -8.84 -2.68 -36.59
C GLN A 527 -8.29 -1.48 -37.39
N LEU A 528 -7.17 -0.89 -36.97
CA LEU A 528 -6.51 0.19 -37.72
C LEU A 528 -5.87 -0.27 -39.04
N SER A 529 -5.63 -1.58 -39.19
CA SER A 529 -5.00 -2.18 -40.37
C SER A 529 -6.01 -2.68 -41.41
N GLU A 530 -7.29 -2.81 -41.03
CA GLU A 530 -8.44 -3.19 -41.87
C GLU A 530 -9.04 -1.97 -42.59
#